data_AF-A0AAN8A3A2-F1
#
_entry.id   AF-A0AAN8A3A2-F1
#
_cell.length_a   1.000
_cell.length_b   1.000
_cell.length_c   1.000
_cell.angle_alpha   90.00
_cell.angle_beta   90.00
_cell.angle_gamma   90.00
#
_symmetry.space_group_name_H-M   'P 1'
#
loop_
_entity.id
_entity.type
_entity.pdbx_description
1 polymer ?
#
loop_
_entity_poly.entity_id
_entity_poly.type
_entity_poly.pdbx_seq_one_letter_code
_entity_poly.pdbx_strand_id
1 'polypeptide(L)'
;MPANLDPALASRLLSQDDFERRARHTIITALEAQEIARAALPPRSSSARPVPTVPLPPMRTSMPTAAAPKPAPVKPKSRPATTFRSLAPAPRHVQVDEVQQKLCIFDLPAELRVEIYKLVLENVIIHILPLNSNRHCPHALIRTSRQIRNEVLPLIHSNCRIRANVTDFDFSGMLAWHNRIPPSQQANLAKNQDLRVVLCTTSAKTTSIELRRWLHMCADPYRPQPAWSYSGAQAQKPVANDLRRRCKRMTEDGKRAEFRRMLDAIKVHVPGL
;
A
#
# COMPACT_ATOMS: atom_id res chain seq x y z
N MET A 1 34.35 -24.70 -20.24
CA MET A 1 33.33 -24.29 -21.23
C MET A 1 32.38 -23.32 -20.56
N PRO A 2 32.58 -21.99 -20.64
CA PRO A 2 31.67 -21.03 -20.05
C PRO A 2 30.37 -20.97 -20.88
N ALA A 3 29.23 -21.07 -20.20
CA ALA A 3 27.91 -21.02 -20.79
C ALA A 3 27.65 -19.65 -21.43
N ASN A 4 27.26 -19.67 -22.69
CA ASN A 4 26.92 -18.50 -23.49
C ASN A 4 25.57 -17.97 -23.00
N LEU A 5 25.58 -16.93 -22.15
CA LEU A 5 24.39 -16.28 -21.64
C LEU A 5 23.80 -15.35 -22.71
N ASP A 6 22.49 -15.48 -22.91
CA ASP A 6 21.70 -14.76 -23.90
C ASP A 6 21.85 -13.22 -23.73
N PRO A 7 22.35 -12.51 -24.75
CA PRO A 7 22.61 -11.06 -24.69
C PRO A 7 21.34 -10.24 -24.43
N ALA A 8 20.14 -10.75 -24.73
CA ALA A 8 18.89 -10.04 -24.47
C ALA A 8 18.55 -9.92 -22.98
N LEU A 9 18.96 -10.88 -22.15
CA LEU A 9 18.76 -10.82 -20.69
C LEU A 9 19.73 -9.85 -20.02
N ALA A 10 20.95 -9.72 -20.54
CA ALA A 10 21.95 -8.77 -20.04
C ALA A 10 21.50 -7.31 -20.22
N SER A 11 20.88 -6.98 -21.37
CA SER A 11 20.36 -5.63 -21.63
C SER A 11 19.17 -5.24 -20.74
N ARG A 12 18.30 -6.21 -20.36
CA ARG A 12 17.19 -5.95 -19.44
C ARG A 12 17.66 -5.70 -18.00
N LEU A 13 18.70 -6.40 -17.54
CA LEU A 13 19.24 -6.22 -16.20
C LEU A 13 19.94 -4.85 -16.04
N LEU A 14 20.69 -4.40 -17.06
CA LEU A 14 21.32 -3.07 -17.06
C LEU A 14 20.28 -1.94 -16.99
N SER A 15 19.14 -2.09 -17.70
CA SER A 15 18.07 -1.08 -17.66
C SER A 15 17.37 -0.98 -16.29
N GLN A 16 17.32 -2.06 -15.53
CA GLN A 16 16.67 -2.07 -14.22
C GLN A 16 17.57 -1.47 -13.14
N ASP A 17 18.88 -1.71 -13.22
CA ASP A 17 19.86 -1.09 -12.33
C ASP A 17 19.96 0.43 -12.53
N ASP A 18 19.86 0.93 -13.76
CA ASP A 18 19.83 2.37 -14.03
C ASP A 18 18.56 3.05 -13.51
N PHE A 19 17.41 2.36 -13.59
CA PHE A 19 16.17 2.83 -12.98
C PHE A 19 16.27 2.89 -11.45
N GLU A 20 16.83 1.86 -10.82
CA GLU A 20 17.07 1.86 -9.37
C GLU A 20 18.05 2.96 -8.95
N ARG A 21 19.12 3.21 -9.72
CA ARG A 21 20.08 4.29 -9.45
C ARG A 21 19.42 5.67 -9.54
N ARG A 22 18.60 5.92 -10.57
CA ARG A 22 17.84 7.18 -10.68
C ARG A 22 16.83 7.34 -9.54
N ALA A 23 16.11 6.28 -9.17
CA ALA A 23 15.16 6.33 -8.07
C ALA A 23 15.84 6.65 -6.72
N ARG A 24 17.01 6.05 -6.45
CA ARG A 24 17.80 6.33 -5.25
C ARG A 24 18.31 7.76 -5.22
N HIS A 25 18.81 8.28 -6.34
CA HIS A 25 19.28 9.67 -6.42
C HIS A 25 18.14 10.66 -6.14
N THR A 26 16.96 10.47 -6.73
CA THR A 26 15.80 11.36 -6.50
C THR A 26 15.35 11.36 -5.03
N ILE A 27 15.39 10.21 -4.36
CA ILE A 27 15.02 10.11 -2.93
C ILE A 27 16.03 10.87 -2.06
N ILE A 28 17.33 10.74 -2.34
CA ILE A 28 18.38 11.44 -1.57
C ILE A 28 18.22 12.95 -1.73
N THR A 29 18.05 13.45 -2.96
CA THR A 29 17.86 14.89 -3.22
C THR A 29 16.59 15.43 -2.56
N ALA A 30 15.51 14.64 -2.50
CA ALA A 30 14.27 15.05 -1.84
C ALA A 30 14.41 15.14 -0.31
N LEU A 31 15.18 14.23 0.31
CA LEU A 31 15.45 14.25 1.74
C LEU A 31 16.33 15.46 2.13
N GLU A 32 17.34 15.75 1.33
CA GLU A 32 18.25 16.87 1.55
C GLU A 32 17.52 18.23 1.43
N ALA A 33 16.63 18.37 0.45
CA ALA A 33 15.78 19.55 0.31
C ALA A 33 14.82 19.73 1.51
N GLN A 34 14.32 18.64 2.09
CA GLN A 34 13.42 18.69 3.24
C GLN A 34 14.14 19.08 4.53
N GLU A 35 15.41 18.72 4.67
CA GLU A 35 16.24 19.07 5.82
C GLU A 35 16.62 20.56 5.80
N ILE A 36 16.95 21.10 4.62
CA ILE A 36 17.19 22.55 4.42
C ILE A 36 15.95 23.37 4.77
N ALA A 37 14.76 22.92 4.35
CA ALA A 37 13.50 23.61 4.66
C ALA A 37 13.17 23.60 6.17
N ARG A 38 13.61 22.58 6.90
CA ARG A 38 13.35 22.42 8.34
C ARG A 38 14.30 23.26 9.20
N ALA A 39 15.52 23.50 8.72
CA ALA A 39 16.50 24.37 9.37
C ALA A 39 16.13 25.87 9.27
N ALA A 40 15.28 26.26 8.31
CA ALA A 40 14.89 27.64 8.08
C ALA A 40 13.73 28.16 8.98
N LEU A 41 13.17 27.33 9.86
CA LEU A 41 12.07 27.74 10.73
C LEU A 41 12.58 28.21 12.11
N PRO A 42 12.19 29.42 12.58
CA PRO A 42 12.60 29.92 13.88
C PRO A 42 12.01 29.09 15.04
N PRO A 43 12.71 28.99 16.18
CA PRO A 43 12.28 28.18 17.31
C PRO A 43 10.97 28.72 17.91
N ARG A 44 9.94 27.87 17.96
CA ARG A 44 8.66 28.16 18.60
C ARG A 44 8.82 28.15 20.12
N SER A 45 8.63 29.31 20.74
CA SER A 45 8.52 29.44 22.20
C SER A 45 7.25 28.76 22.70
N SER A 46 7.38 27.96 23.76
CA SER A 46 6.25 27.29 24.42
C SER A 46 5.51 28.30 25.31
N SER A 47 4.27 28.61 24.97
CA SER A 47 3.35 29.31 25.86
C SER A 47 2.11 28.45 26.08
N ALA A 48 1.80 28.21 27.36
CA ALA A 48 0.66 27.45 27.84
C ALA A 48 -0.66 28.08 27.38
N ARG A 49 -1.60 27.26 26.90
CA ARG A 49 -2.97 27.68 26.59
C ARG A 49 -3.91 27.29 27.73
N PRO A 50 -4.70 28.24 28.27
CA PRO A 50 -5.98 27.94 28.90
C PRO A 50 -7.07 27.77 27.84
N VAL A 51 -8.06 26.97 28.20
CA VAL A 51 -9.27 26.60 27.46
C VAL A 51 -10.20 27.81 27.25
N PRO A 52 -10.76 28.01 26.04
CA PRO A 52 -11.93 28.86 25.86
C PRO A 52 -13.20 28.03 25.59
N THR A 53 -14.15 28.15 26.50
CA THR A 53 -15.57 27.86 26.28
C THR A 53 -16.12 28.88 25.26
N VAL A 54 -16.74 28.41 24.18
CA VAL A 54 -17.43 29.29 23.21
C VAL A 54 -18.89 28.84 23.06
N PRO A 55 -19.87 29.78 23.03
CA PRO A 55 -21.30 29.50 23.03
C PRO A 55 -21.87 29.22 21.64
N LEU A 56 -23.02 28.55 21.62
CA LEU A 56 -23.93 28.36 20.48
C LEU A 56 -24.38 29.69 19.85
N PRO A 57 -24.50 29.75 18.51
CA PRO A 57 -25.36 30.70 17.83
C PRO A 57 -26.62 30.06 17.20
N PRO A 58 -27.70 30.85 17.01
CA PRO A 58 -29.04 30.38 16.66
C PRO A 58 -29.33 30.30 15.15
N MET A 59 -30.50 29.72 14.88
CA MET A 59 -31.22 29.57 13.62
C MET A 59 -31.02 30.69 12.59
N ARG A 60 -30.93 30.32 11.30
CA ARG A 60 -31.30 31.20 10.19
C ARG A 60 -32.19 30.51 9.16
N THR A 61 -33.17 31.32 8.81
CA THR A 61 -34.36 31.20 7.98
C THR A 61 -34.04 30.99 6.49
N SER A 62 -35.06 30.45 5.81
CA SER A 62 -35.26 30.31 4.37
C SER A 62 -35.01 31.58 3.53
N MET A 63 -34.77 31.39 2.22
CA MET A 63 -35.46 32.09 1.09
C MET A 63 -34.98 31.51 -0.27
N PRO A 64 -35.87 31.38 -1.27
CA PRO A 64 -35.56 30.92 -2.64
C PRO A 64 -35.19 32.09 -3.57
N THR A 65 -34.25 31.89 -4.50
CA THR A 65 -33.87 32.89 -5.51
C THR A 65 -34.44 32.52 -6.88
N ALA A 66 -35.11 33.50 -7.47
CA ALA A 66 -35.90 33.45 -8.69
C ALA A 66 -35.06 33.31 -9.98
N ALA A 67 -35.68 32.64 -10.96
CA ALA A 67 -35.19 32.46 -12.31
C ALA A 67 -35.35 33.72 -13.18
N ALA A 68 -34.35 34.00 -14.01
CA ALA A 68 -34.35 35.09 -14.99
C ALA A 68 -35.05 34.68 -16.31
N PRO A 69 -35.80 35.59 -16.97
CA PRO A 69 -36.42 35.33 -18.27
C PRO A 69 -35.46 35.62 -19.44
N LYS A 70 -35.37 34.68 -20.41
CA LYS A 70 -34.66 34.86 -21.69
C LYS A 70 -35.60 35.41 -22.79
N PRO A 71 -35.08 36.22 -23.73
CA PRO A 71 -35.87 36.95 -24.73
C PRO A 71 -36.37 36.10 -25.90
N ALA A 72 -37.45 36.58 -26.50
CA ALA A 72 -38.25 35.96 -27.55
C ALA A 72 -37.54 35.83 -28.92
N PRO A 73 -37.81 34.76 -29.70
CA PRO A 73 -37.35 34.63 -31.07
C PRO A 73 -38.32 35.26 -32.10
N VAL A 74 -37.73 35.87 -33.12
CA VAL A 74 -38.35 36.60 -34.23
C VAL A 74 -39.05 35.64 -35.21
N LYS A 75 -40.26 36.01 -35.65
CA LYS A 75 -41.09 35.26 -36.62
C LYS A 75 -40.54 35.37 -38.07
N PRO A 76 -40.25 34.28 -38.78
CA PRO A 76 -40.06 34.30 -40.23
C PRO A 76 -41.39 34.20 -40.99
N LYS A 77 -41.47 34.91 -42.12
CA LYS A 77 -42.58 35.00 -43.08
C LYS A 77 -42.96 33.64 -43.67
N SER A 78 -44.27 33.37 -43.72
CA SER A 78 -44.90 32.19 -44.32
C SER A 78 -44.81 32.21 -45.85
N ARG A 79 -44.42 31.07 -46.44
CA ARG A 79 -44.67 30.72 -47.85
C ARG A 79 -46.01 29.96 -47.96
N PRO A 80 -46.76 30.11 -49.06
CA PRO A 80 -48.03 29.41 -49.26
C PRO A 80 -47.81 27.90 -49.41
N ALA A 81 -48.63 27.14 -48.70
CA ALA A 81 -48.53 25.70 -48.52
C ALA A 81 -49.11 24.93 -49.72
N THR A 82 -48.29 24.09 -50.33
CA THR A 82 -48.77 22.98 -51.17
C THR A 82 -49.31 21.89 -50.25
N THR A 83 -50.60 21.61 -50.33
CA THR A 83 -51.30 20.58 -49.54
C THR A 83 -50.91 19.19 -50.01
N PHE A 84 -49.80 18.67 -49.48
CA PHE A 84 -49.48 17.26 -49.60
C PHE A 84 -50.39 16.45 -48.68
N ARG A 85 -50.99 15.38 -49.22
CA ARG A 85 -51.84 14.45 -48.48
C ARG A 85 -50.99 13.80 -47.38
N SER A 86 -51.35 14.06 -46.12
CA SER A 86 -50.67 13.50 -44.95
C SER A 86 -50.71 11.97 -45.02
N LEU A 87 -49.56 11.34 -45.29
CA LEU A 87 -49.42 9.91 -45.16
C LEU A 87 -49.54 9.59 -43.67
N ALA A 88 -50.30 8.54 -43.34
CA ALA A 88 -50.41 8.05 -41.97
C ALA A 88 -48.99 7.90 -41.39
N PRO A 89 -48.72 8.42 -40.18
CA PRO A 89 -47.39 8.36 -39.59
C PRO A 89 -46.93 6.90 -39.56
N ALA A 90 -45.73 6.64 -40.07
CA ALA A 90 -45.16 5.30 -40.08
C ALA A 90 -45.30 4.68 -38.67
N PRO A 91 -45.72 3.40 -38.56
CA PRO A 91 -45.80 2.72 -37.28
C PRO A 91 -44.49 2.95 -36.54
N ARG A 92 -44.58 3.51 -35.32
CA ARG A 92 -43.39 3.78 -34.51
C ARG A 92 -42.64 2.46 -34.40
N HIS A 93 -41.38 2.45 -34.84
CA HIS A 93 -40.51 1.31 -34.63
C HIS A 93 -40.54 1.04 -33.13
N VAL A 94 -41.19 -0.06 -32.72
CA VAL A 94 -41.16 -0.53 -31.35
C VAL A 94 -39.69 -0.87 -31.12
N GLN A 95 -38.95 0.06 -30.52
CA GLN A 95 -37.65 -0.30 -29.96
C GLN A 95 -38.02 -1.30 -28.88
N VAL A 96 -37.80 -2.58 -29.19
CA VAL A 96 -37.74 -3.61 -28.17
C VAL A 96 -36.56 -3.17 -27.32
N ASP A 97 -36.86 -2.47 -26.23
CA ASP A 97 -35.88 -2.19 -25.18
C ASP A 97 -35.46 -3.55 -24.66
N GLU A 98 -34.45 -4.16 -25.29
CA GLU A 98 -33.71 -5.26 -24.71
C GLU A 98 -33.17 -4.71 -23.39
N VAL A 99 -33.87 -5.02 -22.30
CA VAL A 99 -33.43 -4.74 -20.95
C VAL A 99 -32.13 -5.51 -20.78
N GLN A 100 -31.01 -4.89 -21.13
CA GLN A 100 -29.69 -5.41 -20.83
C GLN A 100 -29.63 -5.55 -19.31
N GLN A 101 -29.88 -6.76 -18.84
CA GLN A 101 -29.72 -7.11 -17.45
C GLN A 101 -28.26 -6.83 -17.12
N LYS A 102 -28.03 -5.81 -16.30
CA LYS A 102 -26.70 -5.44 -15.84
C LYS A 102 -26.22 -6.56 -14.92
N LEU A 103 -25.45 -7.49 -15.47
CA LEU A 103 -24.81 -8.54 -14.71
C LEU A 103 -23.79 -7.91 -13.74
N CYS A 104 -23.90 -8.30 -12.47
CA CYS A 104 -22.99 -7.90 -11.40
C CYS A 104 -22.01 -9.03 -11.09
N ILE A 105 -20.83 -8.69 -10.57
CA ILE A 105 -19.84 -9.69 -10.15
C ILE A 105 -20.38 -10.64 -9.06
N PHE A 106 -21.37 -10.19 -8.29
CA PHE A 106 -22.02 -11.00 -7.25
C PHE A 106 -23.02 -12.03 -7.78
N ASP A 107 -23.41 -11.93 -9.06
CA ASP A 107 -24.28 -12.92 -9.71
C ASP A 107 -23.50 -14.18 -10.11
N LEU A 108 -22.16 -14.12 -10.08
CA LEU A 108 -21.29 -15.27 -10.29
C LEU A 108 -21.23 -16.14 -9.03
N PRO A 109 -21.15 -17.48 -9.15
CA PRO A 109 -20.80 -18.37 -8.05
C PRO A 109 -19.49 -17.98 -7.35
N ALA A 110 -19.39 -18.30 -6.05
CA ALA A 110 -18.26 -17.88 -5.22
C ALA A 110 -16.92 -18.43 -5.74
N GLU A 111 -16.93 -19.64 -6.29
CA GLU A 111 -15.79 -20.32 -6.88
C GLU A 111 -15.22 -19.51 -8.04
N LEU A 112 -16.09 -19.04 -8.95
CA LEU A 112 -15.67 -18.22 -10.09
C LEU A 112 -15.15 -16.85 -9.64
N ARG A 113 -15.76 -16.24 -8.62
CA ARG A 113 -15.26 -14.98 -8.05
C ARG A 113 -13.85 -15.15 -7.48
N VAL A 114 -13.60 -16.23 -6.75
CA VAL A 114 -12.27 -16.54 -6.19
C VAL A 114 -11.23 -16.72 -7.28
N GLU A 115 -11.53 -17.44 -8.36
CA GLU A 115 -10.60 -17.57 -9.49
C GLU A 115 -10.30 -16.23 -10.16
N ILE A 116 -11.32 -15.38 -10.35
CA ILE A 116 -11.12 -14.02 -10.85
C ILE A 116 -10.18 -13.24 -9.92
N TYR A 117 -10.39 -13.29 -8.61
CA TYR A 117 -9.51 -12.59 -7.66
C TYR A 117 -8.08 -13.12 -7.70
N LYS A 118 -7.87 -14.44 -7.81
CA LYS A 118 -6.54 -15.03 -7.93
C LYS A 118 -5.79 -14.49 -9.14
N LEU A 119 -6.46 -14.45 -10.30
CA LEU A 119 -5.89 -13.89 -11.54
C LEU A 119 -5.53 -12.40 -11.38
N VAL A 120 -6.40 -11.61 -10.74
CA VAL A 120 -6.12 -10.18 -10.49
C VAL A 120 -4.93 -9.99 -9.52
N LEU A 121 -4.72 -10.93 -8.60
CA LEU A 121 -3.69 -10.83 -7.57
C LEU A 121 -2.34 -11.45 -7.94
N GLU A 122 -2.25 -12.19 -9.05
CA GLU A 122 -1.08 -13.01 -9.42
C GLU A 122 0.24 -12.23 -9.42
N ASN A 123 0.23 -10.99 -9.94
CA ASN A 123 1.42 -10.14 -10.05
C ASN A 123 1.41 -8.95 -9.07
N VAL A 124 0.55 -9.00 -8.05
CA VAL A 124 0.40 -7.92 -7.08
C VAL A 124 1.44 -8.04 -5.97
N ILE A 125 2.18 -6.95 -5.76
CA ILE A 125 3.12 -6.82 -4.65
C ILE A 125 2.53 -5.87 -3.62
N ILE A 126 2.38 -6.35 -2.39
CA ILE A 126 1.92 -5.54 -1.27
C ILE A 126 3.15 -4.95 -0.57
N HIS A 127 3.18 -3.64 -0.45
CA HIS A 127 4.25 -2.93 0.25
C HIS A 127 3.81 -2.52 1.65
N ILE A 128 4.50 -3.02 2.67
CA ILE A 128 4.37 -2.56 4.04
C ILE A 128 5.20 -1.29 4.17
N LEU A 129 4.53 -0.18 4.45
CA LEU A 129 5.15 1.13 4.57
C LEU A 129 5.50 1.46 6.03
N PRO A 130 6.51 2.30 6.25
CA PRO A 130 6.78 2.87 7.57
C PRO A 130 5.57 3.63 8.12
N LEU A 131 5.43 3.69 9.45
CA LEU A 131 4.25 4.28 10.10
C LEU A 131 4.02 5.75 9.72
N ASN A 132 5.11 6.49 9.47
CA ASN A 132 5.06 7.92 9.11
C ASN A 132 4.76 8.18 7.63
N SER A 133 4.50 7.12 6.84
CA SER A 133 4.21 7.27 5.42
C SER A 133 2.74 7.65 5.19
N ASN A 134 2.53 8.80 4.54
CA ASN A 134 1.20 9.25 4.11
C ASN A 134 0.63 8.44 2.93
N ARG A 135 1.40 7.50 2.36
CA ARG A 135 1.04 6.78 1.13
C ARG A 135 0.38 5.42 1.37
N HIS A 136 -0.45 5.30 2.41
CA HIS A 136 -1.15 4.03 2.68
C HIS A 136 -2.37 3.87 1.78
N CYS A 137 -2.17 3.41 0.54
CA CYS A 137 -3.28 3.03 -0.34
C CYS A 137 -3.46 1.50 -0.33
N PRO A 138 -4.54 0.98 0.28
CA PRO A 138 -4.85 -0.44 0.17
C PRO A 138 -5.18 -0.84 -1.28
N HIS A 139 -5.00 -2.12 -1.62
CA HIS A 139 -5.33 -2.64 -2.95
C HIS A 139 -6.76 -2.26 -3.37
N ALA A 140 -6.99 -1.97 -4.65
CA ALA A 140 -8.29 -1.49 -5.13
C ALA A 140 -9.43 -2.45 -4.77
N LEU A 141 -9.21 -3.78 -4.89
CA LEU A 141 -10.21 -4.80 -4.56
C LEU A 141 -10.70 -4.73 -3.11
N ILE A 142 -9.85 -4.37 -2.13
CA ILE A 142 -10.29 -4.32 -0.73
C ILE A 142 -11.03 -3.03 -0.39
N ARG A 143 -11.20 -2.13 -1.38
CA ARG A 143 -11.94 -0.87 -1.29
C ARG A 143 -13.28 -0.89 -2.02
N THR A 144 -13.55 -1.90 -2.86
CA THR A 144 -14.75 -1.92 -3.71
C THR A 144 -16.03 -2.23 -2.91
N SER A 145 -16.02 -3.30 -2.11
CA SER A 145 -17.16 -3.73 -1.29
C SER A 145 -16.68 -4.51 -0.07
N ARG A 146 -17.49 -4.53 1.00
CA ARG A 146 -17.22 -5.34 2.20
C ARG A 146 -17.17 -6.83 1.88
N GLN A 147 -18.02 -7.32 0.99
CA GLN A 147 -18.03 -8.73 0.58
C GLN A 147 -16.73 -9.10 -0.13
N ILE A 148 -16.36 -8.33 -1.17
CA ILE A 148 -15.10 -8.52 -1.90
C ILE A 148 -13.92 -8.46 -0.94
N ARG A 149 -13.89 -7.48 -0.03
CA ARG A 149 -12.83 -7.37 0.98
C ARG A 149 -12.69 -8.64 1.83
N ASN A 150 -13.79 -9.24 2.26
CA ASN A 150 -13.77 -10.45 3.10
C ASN A 150 -13.32 -11.68 2.32
N GLU A 151 -13.67 -11.78 1.03
CA GLU A 151 -13.23 -12.85 0.14
C GLU A 151 -11.75 -12.70 -0.26
N VAL A 152 -11.30 -11.47 -0.50
CA VAL A 152 -9.98 -11.15 -1.05
C VAL A 152 -8.88 -11.06 -0.01
N LEU A 153 -9.14 -10.56 1.20
CA LEU A 153 -8.10 -10.39 2.23
C LEU A 153 -7.33 -11.69 2.56
N PRO A 154 -8.01 -12.85 2.77
CA PRO A 154 -7.30 -14.11 2.96
C PRO A 154 -6.38 -14.47 1.80
N LEU A 155 -6.83 -14.25 0.55
CA LEU A 155 -6.06 -14.53 -0.67
C LEU A 155 -4.82 -13.63 -0.77
N ILE A 156 -4.96 -12.35 -0.44
CA ILE A 156 -3.81 -11.42 -0.40
C ILE A 156 -2.78 -11.92 0.61
N HIS A 157 -3.21 -12.30 1.82
CA HIS A 157 -2.29 -12.74 2.86
C HIS A 157 -1.61 -14.07 2.54
N SER A 158 -2.29 -14.99 1.83
CA SER A 158 -1.73 -16.31 1.50
C SER A 158 -0.91 -16.35 0.21
N ASN A 159 -1.26 -15.55 -0.80
CA ASN A 159 -0.74 -15.72 -2.17
C ASN A 159 0.07 -14.53 -2.67
N CYS A 160 -0.23 -13.31 -2.21
CA CYS A 160 0.48 -12.14 -2.74
C CYS A 160 1.88 -12.03 -2.15
N ARG A 161 2.80 -11.55 -2.97
CA ARG A 161 4.14 -11.19 -2.51
C ARG A 161 4.05 -9.98 -1.59
N ILE A 162 4.52 -10.11 -0.36
CA ILE A 162 4.49 -9.02 0.64
C ILE A 162 5.92 -8.58 0.92
N ARG A 163 6.19 -7.29 0.68
CA ARG A 163 7.51 -6.68 0.87
C ARG A 163 7.45 -5.60 1.92
N ALA A 164 8.36 -5.64 2.87
CA ALA A 164 8.58 -4.57 3.83
C ALA A 164 9.99 -4.01 3.68
N ASN A 165 10.13 -2.69 3.71
CA ASN A 165 11.44 -2.05 3.79
C ASN A 165 11.61 -1.53 5.23
N VAL A 166 12.58 -2.09 5.94
CA VAL A 166 12.87 -1.75 7.33
C VAL A 166 14.22 -1.05 7.38
N THR A 167 14.19 0.22 7.74
CA THR A 167 15.39 1.06 7.95
C THR A 167 15.78 1.03 9.42
N ASP A 168 17.08 0.84 9.69
CA ASP A 168 17.67 0.91 11.04
C ASP A 168 17.01 0.01 12.09
N PHE A 169 16.47 -1.13 11.63
CA PHE A 169 15.71 -2.10 12.43
C PHE A 169 14.47 -1.48 13.13
N ASP A 170 13.86 -0.47 12.51
CA ASP A 170 12.56 0.04 12.92
C ASP A 170 11.42 -0.80 12.33
N PHE A 171 10.87 -1.69 13.14
CA PHE A 171 9.75 -2.55 12.78
C PHE A 171 8.38 -1.94 13.07
N SER A 172 8.29 -0.66 13.43
CA SER A 172 7.03 0.01 13.78
C SER A 172 5.93 -0.17 12.73
N GLY A 173 6.26 0.07 11.45
CA GLY A 173 5.31 -0.10 10.34
C GLY A 173 4.87 -1.55 10.13
N MET A 174 5.78 -2.51 10.34
CA MET A 174 5.49 -3.93 10.20
C MET A 174 4.62 -4.45 11.34
N LEU A 175 4.90 -4.05 12.58
CA LEU A 175 4.08 -4.35 13.75
C LEU A 175 2.68 -3.73 13.62
N ALA A 176 2.61 -2.47 13.17
CA ALA A 176 1.32 -1.81 12.92
C ALA A 176 0.51 -2.51 11.83
N TRP A 177 1.15 -2.95 10.74
CA TRP A 177 0.50 -3.72 9.68
C TRP A 177 0.01 -5.07 10.20
N HIS A 178 0.84 -5.80 10.94
CA HIS A 178 0.48 -7.08 11.52
C HIS A 178 -0.72 -6.96 12.47
N ASN A 179 -0.77 -5.92 13.29
CA ASN A 179 -1.88 -5.66 14.21
C ASN A 179 -3.21 -5.34 13.52
N ARG A 180 -3.19 -4.97 12.23
CA ARG A 180 -4.42 -4.75 11.45
C ARG A 180 -5.02 -6.06 10.93
N ILE A 181 -4.26 -7.15 10.96
CA ILE A 181 -4.71 -8.46 10.48
C ILE A 181 -5.45 -9.15 11.61
N PRO A 182 -6.74 -9.51 11.42
CA PRO A 182 -7.50 -10.23 12.42
C PRO A 182 -6.77 -11.52 12.84
N PRO A 183 -6.76 -11.89 14.14
CA PRO A 183 -6.06 -13.08 14.62
C PRO A 183 -6.43 -14.36 13.84
N SER A 184 -7.70 -14.52 13.47
CA SER A 184 -8.19 -15.65 12.66
C SER A 184 -7.58 -15.74 11.27
N GLN A 185 -7.06 -14.62 10.73
CA GLN A 185 -6.44 -14.55 9.41
C GLN A 185 -4.92 -14.57 9.44
N GLN A 186 -4.29 -14.46 10.62
CA GLN A 186 -2.82 -14.46 10.73
C GLN A 186 -2.21 -15.79 10.26
N ALA A 187 -2.93 -16.90 10.46
CA ALA A 187 -2.53 -18.22 9.95
C ALA A 187 -2.40 -18.28 8.41
N ASN A 188 -3.06 -17.38 7.67
CA ASN A 188 -2.92 -17.33 6.21
C ASN A 188 -1.54 -16.79 5.79
N LEU A 189 -0.91 -15.94 6.61
CA LEU A 189 0.46 -15.50 6.34
C LEU A 189 1.47 -16.65 6.45
N ALA A 190 1.22 -17.63 7.33
CA ALA A 190 2.09 -18.80 7.45
C ALA A 190 2.06 -19.71 6.21
N LYS A 191 1.02 -19.61 5.38
CA LYS A 191 0.92 -20.33 4.10
C LYS A 191 1.69 -19.64 2.97
N ASN A 192 2.04 -18.37 3.15
CA ASN A 192 2.68 -17.55 2.14
C ASN A 192 4.20 -17.74 2.16
N GLN A 193 4.77 -18.11 1.01
CA GLN A 193 6.22 -18.31 0.86
C GLN A 193 6.94 -17.04 0.38
N ASP A 194 6.20 -16.04 -0.12
CA ASP A 194 6.72 -14.82 -0.74
C ASP A 194 6.69 -13.61 0.21
N LEU A 195 7.02 -13.85 1.48
CA LEU A 195 7.16 -12.84 2.51
C LEU A 195 8.60 -12.36 2.59
N ARG A 196 8.85 -11.07 2.34
CA ARG A 196 10.22 -10.53 2.29
C ARG A 196 10.38 -9.23 3.06
N VAL A 197 11.38 -9.20 3.93
CA VAL A 197 11.86 -8.00 4.62
C VAL A 197 13.20 -7.58 4.01
N VAL A 198 13.25 -6.34 3.55
CA VAL A 198 14.47 -5.69 3.09
C VAL A 198 14.99 -4.81 4.20
N LEU A 199 16.16 -5.17 4.74
CA LEU A 199 16.85 -4.46 5.80
C LEU A 199 17.80 -3.42 5.19
N CYS A 200 17.59 -2.17 5.57
CA CYS A 200 18.42 -1.03 5.19
C CYS A 200 19.09 -0.49 6.46
N THR A 201 20.40 -0.26 6.40
CA THR A 201 21.14 0.38 7.50
C THR A 201 21.65 1.72 7.00
N THR A 202 21.13 2.80 7.58
CA THR A 202 21.43 4.19 7.22
C THR A 202 22.06 4.93 8.38
N SER A 203 21.65 4.63 9.61
CA SER A 203 22.10 5.29 10.83
C SER A 203 22.91 4.35 11.72
N ALA A 204 23.79 4.95 12.52
CA ALA A 204 24.49 4.25 13.59
C ALA A 204 23.56 3.86 14.76
N LYS A 205 22.37 4.50 14.87
CA LYS A 205 21.44 4.28 15.98
C LYS A 205 20.28 3.40 15.54
N THR A 206 20.31 2.14 15.95
CA THR A 206 19.22 1.18 15.73
C THR A 206 18.19 1.25 16.86
N THR A 207 16.90 1.34 16.50
CA THR A 207 15.81 1.43 17.47
C THR A 207 15.59 0.08 18.18
N SER A 208 15.92 0.01 19.47
CA SER A 208 15.94 -1.26 20.21
C SER A 208 14.57 -1.78 20.65
N ILE A 209 13.54 -0.93 20.71
CA ILE A 209 12.23 -1.31 21.25
C ILE A 209 11.42 -2.10 20.23
N GLU A 210 11.25 -1.56 19.02
CA GLU A 210 10.45 -2.20 17.98
C GLU A 210 11.11 -3.49 17.47
N LEU A 211 12.44 -3.53 17.36
CA LEU A 211 13.17 -4.77 17.09
C LEU A 211 12.88 -5.84 18.15
N ARG A 212 12.92 -5.51 19.44
CA ARG A 212 12.63 -6.48 20.51
C ARG A 212 11.20 -7.00 20.44
N ARG A 213 10.23 -6.14 20.13
CA ARG A 213 8.82 -6.52 19.94
C ARG A 213 8.66 -7.46 18.75
N TRP A 214 9.30 -7.14 17.63
CA TRP A 214 9.30 -7.98 16.44
C TRP A 214 9.90 -9.36 16.73
N LEU A 215 11.09 -9.42 17.34
CA LEU A 215 11.73 -10.68 17.71
C LEU A 215 10.87 -11.49 18.69
N HIS A 216 10.23 -10.85 19.67
CA HIS A 216 9.33 -11.53 20.58
C HIS A 216 8.13 -12.17 19.85
N MET A 217 7.55 -11.45 18.90
CA MET A 217 6.45 -11.96 18.08
C MET A 217 6.89 -13.14 17.20
N CYS A 218 8.07 -13.06 16.59
CA CYS A 218 8.62 -14.13 15.75
C CYS A 218 9.14 -15.35 16.53
N ALA A 219 9.41 -15.18 17.83
CA ALA A 219 9.89 -16.25 18.71
C ALA A 219 8.76 -16.96 19.47
N ASP A 220 7.52 -16.48 19.37
CA ASP A 220 6.36 -17.05 20.07
C ASP A 220 5.96 -18.41 19.47
N PRO A 221 6.11 -19.53 20.20
CA PRO A 221 5.81 -20.86 19.68
C PRO A 221 4.31 -21.11 19.50
N TYR A 222 3.45 -20.34 20.16
CA TYR A 222 2.00 -20.52 20.11
C TYR A 222 1.34 -19.75 18.97
N ARG A 223 2.10 -18.92 18.26
CA ARG A 223 1.62 -18.14 17.11
C ARG A 223 2.01 -18.83 15.80
N PRO A 224 1.14 -18.83 14.78
CA PRO A 224 1.54 -19.21 13.43
C PRO A 224 2.69 -18.32 12.95
N GLN A 225 3.85 -18.91 12.71
CA GLN A 225 5.06 -18.18 12.32
C GLN A 225 5.11 -18.01 10.79
N PRO A 226 4.98 -16.79 10.25
CA PRO A 226 5.15 -16.58 8.82
C PRO A 226 6.62 -16.77 8.44
N ALA A 227 6.87 -17.39 7.28
CA ALA A 227 8.21 -17.66 6.78
C ALA A 227 8.87 -16.42 6.17
N TRP A 228 9.13 -15.40 7.00
CA TRP A 228 9.78 -14.17 6.54
C TRP A 228 11.21 -14.44 6.05
N SER A 229 11.45 -14.08 4.79
CA SER A 229 12.79 -14.03 4.21
C SER A 229 13.42 -12.65 4.43
N TYR A 230 14.68 -12.63 4.84
CA TYR A 230 15.43 -11.39 5.05
C TYR A 230 16.42 -11.17 3.92
N SER A 231 16.62 -9.91 3.55
CA SER A 231 17.67 -9.51 2.59
C SER A 231 18.10 -8.08 2.88
N GLY A 232 19.33 -7.70 2.56
CA GLY A 232 19.75 -6.31 2.69
C GLY A 232 21.16 -6.05 2.19
N ALA A 233 21.53 -4.78 2.16
CA ALA A 233 22.91 -4.39 1.89
C ALA A 233 23.80 -4.75 3.10
N GLN A 234 25.10 -4.89 2.86
CA GLN A 234 26.06 -5.11 3.93
C GLN A 234 26.07 -3.92 4.89
N ALA A 235 25.90 -4.20 6.19
CA ALA A 235 25.92 -3.15 7.19
C ALA A 235 27.31 -2.55 7.37
N GLN A 236 27.36 -1.27 7.72
CA GLN A 236 28.62 -0.58 8.05
C GLN A 236 29.29 -1.21 9.27
N LYS A 237 30.63 -1.22 9.31
CA LYS A 237 31.43 -1.81 10.41
C LYS A 237 30.96 -1.44 11.82
N PRO A 238 30.72 -0.15 12.17
CA PRO A 238 30.27 0.20 13.53
C PRO A 238 28.90 -0.39 13.87
N VAL A 239 27.96 -0.34 12.92
CA VAL A 239 26.61 -0.92 13.06
C VAL A 239 26.70 -2.44 13.21
N ALA A 240 27.47 -3.11 12.36
CA ALA A 240 27.70 -4.54 12.42
C ALA A 240 28.29 -4.98 13.77
N ASN A 241 29.23 -4.22 14.33
CA ASN A 241 29.80 -4.50 15.65
C ASN A 241 28.78 -4.38 16.78
N ASP A 242 27.93 -3.34 16.76
CA ASP A 242 26.85 -3.17 17.73
C ASP A 242 25.84 -4.32 17.63
N LEU A 243 25.38 -4.65 16.42
CA LEU A 243 24.45 -5.74 16.17
C LEU A 243 24.99 -7.09 16.64
N ARG A 244 26.26 -7.40 16.38
CA ARG A 244 26.93 -8.59 16.92
C ARG A 244 26.90 -8.64 18.44
N ARG A 245 27.26 -7.53 19.10
CA ARG A 245 27.25 -7.43 20.57
C ARG A 245 25.84 -7.67 21.12
N ARG A 246 24.82 -7.09 20.49
CA ARG A 246 23.42 -7.31 20.87
C ARG A 246 23.00 -8.77 20.70
N CYS A 247 23.34 -9.38 19.58
CA CYS A 247 23.04 -10.81 19.33
C CYS A 247 23.69 -11.72 20.37
N LYS A 248 24.96 -11.46 20.72
CA LYS A 248 25.69 -12.24 21.73
C LYS A 248 25.11 -12.10 23.14
N ARG A 249 24.60 -10.91 23.50
CA ARG A 249 23.99 -10.63 24.82
C ARG A 249 22.55 -11.14 24.94
N MET A 250 21.95 -11.61 23.85
CA MET A 250 20.57 -12.10 23.86
C MET A 250 20.54 -13.53 24.40
N THR A 251 19.82 -13.72 25.50
CA THR A 251 19.74 -14.99 26.23
C THR A 251 18.66 -15.92 25.69
N GLU A 252 17.60 -15.35 25.10
CA GLU A 252 16.46 -16.12 24.58
C GLU A 252 16.78 -16.73 23.21
N ASP A 253 16.77 -18.06 23.12
CA ASP A 253 17.18 -18.80 21.92
C ASP A 253 16.34 -18.47 20.69
N GLY A 254 15.01 -18.42 20.81
CA GLY A 254 14.13 -18.10 19.68
C GLY A 254 14.38 -16.71 19.11
N LYS A 255 14.50 -15.69 19.98
CA LYS A 255 14.82 -14.31 19.57
C LYS A 255 16.21 -14.22 18.97
N ARG A 256 17.19 -14.94 19.54
CA ARG A 256 18.57 -14.97 19.06
C ARG A 256 18.68 -15.63 17.69
N ALA A 257 18.04 -16.77 17.48
CA ALA A 257 18.00 -17.46 16.19
C ALA A 257 17.40 -16.56 15.12
N GLU A 258 16.27 -15.90 15.43
CA GLU A 258 15.63 -14.99 14.49
C GLU A 258 16.49 -13.78 14.14
N PHE A 259 17.09 -13.16 15.16
CA PHE A 259 17.97 -12.03 14.95
C PHE A 259 19.21 -12.43 14.14
N ARG A 260 19.74 -13.64 14.35
CA ARG A 260 20.85 -14.18 13.55
C ARG A 260 20.49 -14.29 12.06
N ARG A 261 19.29 -14.79 11.73
CA ARG A 261 18.80 -14.83 10.34
C ARG A 261 18.82 -13.46 9.68
N MET A 262 18.42 -12.41 10.42
CA MET A 262 18.49 -11.03 9.93
C MET A 262 19.93 -10.56 9.71
N LEU A 263 20.85 -10.88 10.63
CA LEU A 263 22.26 -10.50 10.53
C LEU A 263 22.96 -11.19 9.37
N ASP A 264 22.69 -12.47 9.14
CA ASP A 264 23.23 -13.21 8.00
C ASP A 264 22.77 -12.59 6.68
N ALA A 265 21.50 -12.16 6.60
CA ALA A 265 20.94 -11.49 5.43
C ALA A 265 21.59 -10.13 5.10
N ILE A 266 22.21 -9.47 6.07
CA ILE A 266 23.01 -8.24 5.89
C ILE A 266 24.53 -8.50 5.98
N LYS A 267 24.96 -9.76 5.82
CA LYS A 267 26.35 -10.20 5.81
C LYS A 267 27.12 -9.86 7.09
N VAL A 268 26.45 -9.89 8.24
CA VAL A 268 27.07 -9.70 9.56
C VAL A 268 27.26 -11.05 10.24
N HIS A 269 28.44 -11.64 10.07
CA HIS A 269 28.78 -12.92 10.70
C HIS A 269 29.01 -12.74 12.20
N VAL A 270 28.34 -13.56 13.03
CA VAL A 270 28.51 -13.64 14.49
C VAL A 270 29.36 -14.88 14.82
N PRO A 271 30.65 -14.73 15.15
CA PRO A 271 31.54 -15.85 15.46
C PRO A 271 31.25 -16.45 16.86
N GLY A 272 31.35 -17.77 16.98
CA GLY A 272 31.34 -18.47 18.27
C GLY A 272 29.94 -18.82 18.82
N LEU A 273 28.98 -19.09 17.95
CA LEU A 273 27.65 -19.61 18.25
C LEU A 273 27.33 -20.76 17.30
#